data_AF-A0A076F0M4-F1
#
_entry.id   AF-A0A076F0M4-F1
#
_cell.length_a   1.000
_cell.length_b   1.000
_cell.length_c   1.000
_cell.angle_alpha   90.00
_cell.angle_beta   90.00
_cell.angle_gamma   90.00
#
_symmetry.space_group_name_H-M   'P 1'
#
loop_
_entity.id
_entity.type
_entity.pdbx_description
1 polymer ?
#
loop_
_entity_poly.entity_id
_entity_poly.type
_entity_poly.pdbx_seq_one_letter_code
_entity_poly.pdbx_strand_id
1 'polypeptide(L)'
;MHPLSVVACGIDEDTGEVFRRRLSPDYGEVLAWLRTLPSPVKVVYEAGPTGFGLCRALTAAAVECVVVAPSKLQRPAGDRIKTDARDALHLARLLRLGEIVEVSVPSVEQEAARDLVRAREDARGGIVEWLKLLGDMR
;
A
#
# COMPACT_ATOMS: atom_id res chain seq x y z
N MET A 1 -0.95 16.44 -13.87
CA MET A 1 -1.06 15.36 -12.86
C MET A 1 -0.45 14.12 -13.50
N HIS A 2 0.71 13.66 -13.04
CA HIS A 2 1.31 12.43 -13.56
C HIS A 2 0.47 11.23 -13.09
N PRO A 3 0.15 10.25 -13.94
CA PRO A 3 -0.56 9.05 -13.49
C PRO A 3 0.31 8.36 -12.45
N LEU A 4 -0.20 8.23 -11.23
CA LEU A 4 0.40 7.35 -10.23
C LEU A 4 0.40 5.95 -10.84
N SER A 5 1.54 5.26 -10.83
CA SER A 5 1.64 3.89 -11.30
C SER A 5 2.12 3.02 -10.14
N VAL A 6 1.47 1.87 -9.95
CA VAL A 6 1.86 0.87 -8.95
C VAL A 6 2.63 -0.24 -9.67
N VAL A 7 3.69 -0.74 -9.05
CA VAL A 7 4.37 -1.95 -9.52
C VAL A 7 3.85 -3.14 -8.73
N ALA A 8 3.38 -4.16 -9.44
CA ALA A 8 2.93 -5.40 -8.86
C ALA A 8 3.87 -6.54 -9.27
N CYS A 9 4.19 -7.41 -8.30
CA CYS A 9 5.03 -8.59 -8.48
C CYS A 9 4.32 -9.80 -7.86
N GLY A 10 4.32 -10.93 -8.58
CA GLY A 10 3.82 -12.22 -8.11
C GLY A 10 4.88 -13.30 -8.26
N ILE A 11 4.83 -14.32 -7.42
CA ILE A 11 5.71 -15.50 -7.51
C ILE A 11 4.81 -16.72 -7.52
N ASP A 12 4.96 -17.55 -8.54
CA ASP A 12 4.34 -18.88 -8.58
C ASP A 12 5.05 -19.81 -7.60
N GLU A 13 4.30 -20.48 -6.72
CA GLU A 13 4.91 -21.28 -5.65
C GLU A 13 5.56 -22.57 -6.15
N ASP A 14 4.98 -23.17 -7.19
CA ASP A 14 5.38 -24.47 -7.75
C ASP A 14 6.58 -24.33 -8.69
N THR A 15 6.55 -23.33 -9.56
CA THR A 15 7.58 -23.10 -10.59
C THR A 15 8.64 -22.09 -10.18
N GLY A 16 8.33 -21.22 -9.22
CA GLY A 16 9.18 -20.08 -8.85
C GLY A 16 9.18 -18.95 -9.89
N GLU A 17 8.34 -19.01 -10.92
CA GLU A 17 8.22 -17.97 -11.94
C GLU A 17 7.81 -16.64 -11.31
N VAL A 18 8.44 -15.55 -11.77
CA VAL A 18 8.17 -14.20 -11.26
C VAL A 18 7.41 -13.39 -12.31
N PHE A 19 6.16 -13.06 -12.00
CA PHE A 19 5.34 -12.16 -12.80
C PHE A 19 5.52 -10.72 -12.34
N ARG A 20 5.65 -9.78 -13.27
CA ARG A 20 5.76 -8.34 -12.95
C ARG A 20 4.92 -7.51 -13.90
N ARG A 21 4.22 -6.52 -13.36
CA ARG A 21 3.45 -5.57 -14.16
C ARG A 21 3.42 -4.19 -13.51
N ARG A 22 3.48 -3.15 -14.33
CA ARG A 22 3.13 -1.80 -13.92
C ARG A 22 1.66 -1.58 -14.23
N LEU A 23 0.91 -1.14 -13.22
CA LEU A 23 -0.54 -0.95 -13.24
C LEU A 23 -0.84 0.49 -12.86
N SER A 24 -1.99 1.00 -13.27
CA SER A 24 -2.59 2.15 -12.60
C SER A 24 -3.15 1.73 -11.23
N PRO A 25 -3.42 2.67 -10.31
CA PRO A 25 -4.08 2.38 -9.04
C PRO A 25 -5.57 2.03 -9.19
N ASP A 26 -6.06 1.82 -10.41
CA ASP A 26 -7.42 1.36 -10.67
C ASP A 26 -7.60 -0.10 -10.18
N TYR A 27 -8.60 -0.31 -9.31
CA TYR A 27 -8.84 -1.63 -8.73
C TYR A 27 -9.32 -2.64 -9.79
N GLY A 28 -9.99 -2.17 -10.84
CA GLY A 28 -10.43 -3.01 -11.96
C GLY A 28 -9.24 -3.56 -12.74
N GLU A 29 -8.24 -2.72 -13.04
CA GLU A 29 -7.00 -3.13 -13.71
C GLU A 29 -6.22 -4.15 -12.88
N VAL A 30 -6.11 -3.92 -11.56
CA VAL A 30 -5.45 -4.86 -10.64
C VAL A 30 -6.17 -6.21 -10.67
N LEU A 31 -7.49 -6.23 -10.48
CA LEU A 31 -8.30 -7.46 -10.52
C LEU A 31 -8.20 -8.17 -11.88
N ALA A 32 -8.19 -7.42 -12.98
CA ALA A 32 -8.03 -7.99 -14.32
C ALA A 32 -6.69 -8.69 -14.48
N TRP A 33 -5.60 -8.10 -13.98
CA TRP A 33 -4.29 -8.72 -14.02
C TRP A 33 -4.20 -9.96 -13.11
N LEU A 34 -4.73 -9.92 -11.89
CA LEU A 34 -4.71 -11.07 -10.99
C LEU A 34 -5.42 -12.29 -11.59
N ARG A 35 -6.49 -12.07 -12.38
CA ARG A 35 -7.20 -13.14 -13.12
C ARG A 35 -6.37 -13.78 -14.24
N THR A 36 -5.27 -13.15 -14.67
CA THR A 36 -4.36 -13.73 -15.67
C THR A 36 -3.28 -14.63 -15.05
N LEU A 37 -3.15 -14.61 -13.71
CA LEU A 37 -2.15 -15.41 -13.00
C LEU A 37 -2.69 -16.81 -12.69
N PRO A 38 -1.81 -17.81 -12.50
CA PRO A 38 -2.19 -19.12 -11.98
C PRO A 38 -2.94 -18.99 -10.65
N SER A 39 -4.03 -19.74 -10.49
CA SER A 39 -4.85 -19.76 -9.27
C SER A 39 -4.47 -20.93 -8.34
N PRO A 40 -4.61 -20.80 -7.01
CA PRO A 40 -5.14 -19.64 -6.28
C PRO A 40 -4.15 -18.48 -6.15
N VAL A 41 -4.66 -17.25 -6.01
CA VAL A 41 -3.85 -16.04 -5.85
C VAL A 41 -4.08 -15.44 -4.47
N LYS A 42 -2.98 -15.17 -3.75
CA LYS A 42 -2.96 -14.40 -2.50
C LYS A 42 -2.18 -13.11 -2.72
N VAL A 43 -2.72 -12.00 -2.23
CA VAL A 43 -2.18 -10.65 -2.47
C VAL A 43 -1.66 -10.05 -1.18
N VAL A 44 -0.56 -9.32 -1.26
CA VAL A 44 -0.07 -8.45 -0.18
C VAL A 44 0.19 -7.05 -0.71
N TYR A 45 -0.15 -6.03 0.07
CA TYR A 45 0.29 -4.66 -0.21
C TYR A 45 0.52 -3.87 1.07
N GLU A 46 1.33 -2.82 0.94
CA GLU A 46 1.60 -1.89 2.04
C GLU A 46 0.53 -0.81 2.12
N ALA A 47 -0.01 -0.60 3.33
CA ALA A 47 -0.97 0.45 3.60
C ALA A 47 -0.34 1.83 3.33
N GLY A 48 -0.80 2.47 2.26
CA GLY A 48 -0.48 3.86 1.96
C GLY A 48 -1.43 4.84 2.65
N PRO A 49 -1.15 6.15 2.55
CA PRO A 49 -2.04 7.20 3.07
C PRO A 49 -3.42 7.19 2.40
N THR A 50 -3.53 6.59 1.21
CA THR A 50 -4.77 6.41 0.43
C THR A 50 -5.63 5.21 0.87
N GLY A 51 -5.23 4.46 1.90
CA GLY A 51 -6.15 3.64 2.68
C GLY A 51 -6.35 2.19 2.24
N PHE A 52 -7.53 1.66 2.55
CA PHE A 52 -7.84 0.21 2.51
C PHE A 52 -8.83 -0.22 1.41
N GLY A 53 -9.11 0.67 0.46
CA GLY A 53 -10.07 0.41 -0.62
C GLY A 53 -9.70 -0.80 -1.51
N LEU A 54 -8.41 -0.98 -1.80
CA LEU A 54 -7.92 -2.11 -2.59
C LEU A 54 -8.18 -3.44 -1.88
N CYS A 55 -7.87 -3.54 -0.58
CA CYS A 55 -8.16 -4.74 0.21
C CYS A 55 -9.64 -5.10 0.12
N ARG A 56 -10.53 -4.13 0.30
CA ARG A 56 -11.98 -4.36 0.22
C ARG A 56 -12.43 -4.83 -1.16
N ALA A 57 -11.89 -4.23 -2.24
CA ALA A 57 -12.19 -4.64 -3.60
C ALA A 57 -11.73 -6.09 -3.89
N LEU A 58 -10.54 -6.47 -3.39
CA LEU A 58 -10.00 -7.83 -3.53
C LEU A 58 -10.82 -8.84 -2.73
N THR A 59 -11.14 -8.52 -1.47
CA THR A 59 -12.00 -9.36 -0.63
C THR A 59 -13.39 -9.56 -1.24
N ALA A 60 -14.00 -8.51 -1.79
CA ALA A 60 -15.29 -8.61 -2.49
C ALA A 60 -15.22 -9.51 -3.74
N ALA A 61 -14.04 -9.62 -4.36
CA ALA A 61 -13.77 -10.52 -5.48
C ALA A 61 -13.31 -11.92 -5.04
N ALA A 62 -13.41 -12.26 -3.75
CA ALA A 62 -12.95 -13.51 -3.16
C ALA A 62 -11.44 -13.80 -3.34
N VAL A 63 -10.64 -12.74 -3.46
CA VAL A 63 -9.17 -12.83 -3.47
C VAL A 63 -8.66 -12.58 -2.06
N GLU A 64 -7.86 -13.50 -1.54
CA GLU A 64 -7.23 -13.34 -0.23
C GLU A 64 -6.23 -12.17 -0.29
N CYS A 65 -6.38 -11.20 0.61
CA CYS A 65 -5.57 -10.00 0.63
C CYS A 65 -5.07 -9.71 2.04
N VAL A 66 -3.76 -9.49 2.16
CA VAL A 66 -3.08 -9.14 3.40
C VAL A 66 -2.55 -7.71 3.30
N VAL A 67 -2.80 -6.90 4.33
CA VAL A 67 -2.30 -5.52 4.39
C VAL A 67 -1.17 -5.42 5.40
N VAL A 68 -0.09 -4.72 5.06
CA VAL A 68 1.03 -4.48 5.98
C VAL A 68 1.22 -2.99 6.28
N ALA A 69 1.68 -2.66 7.49
CA ALA A 69 2.06 -1.29 7.81
C ALA A 69 3.50 -1.00 7.37
N PRO A 70 3.79 0.22 6.86
CA PRO A 70 5.14 0.66 6.52
C PRO A 70 6.16 0.44 7.64
N SER A 71 5.78 0.73 8.88
CA SER A 71 6.63 0.59 10.08
C SER A 71 6.99 -0.85 10.45
N LYS A 72 6.31 -1.84 9.87
CA LYS A 72 6.54 -3.26 10.13
C LYS A 72 7.43 -3.94 9.10
N LEU A 73 7.78 -3.25 8.01
CA LEU A 73 8.73 -3.76 7.02
C LEU A 73 10.15 -3.37 7.42
N GLN A 74 10.99 -4.36 7.68
CA GLN A 74 12.42 -4.13 7.92
C GLN A 74 13.08 -3.69 6.60
N ARG A 75 13.30 -2.37 6.44
CA ARG A 75 13.97 -1.80 5.26
C ARG A 75 15.40 -1.39 5.62
N PRO A 76 16.42 -1.79 4.83
CA PRO A 76 17.77 -1.25 4.97
C PRO A 76 17.76 0.28 4.77
N ALA A 77 18.37 1.02 5.69
CA ALA A 77 18.52 2.46 5.57
C ALA A 77 19.47 2.81 4.41
N GLY A 78 18.99 3.52 3.38
CA GLY A 78 19.82 4.02 2.28
C GLY A 78 19.23 3.91 0.87
N ASP A 79 18.14 3.18 0.68
CA ASP A 79 17.64 2.81 -0.66
C ASP A 79 16.59 3.79 -1.20
N ARG A 80 16.94 5.07 -1.30
CA ARG A 80 16.01 6.19 -1.61
C ARG A 80 15.77 6.45 -3.11
N ILE A 81 16.05 5.49 -4.00
CA ILE A 81 15.81 5.62 -5.45
C ILE A 81 14.82 4.54 -5.91
N LYS A 82 13.60 4.98 -6.30
CA LYS A 82 12.48 4.22 -6.91
C LYS A 82 12.53 2.70 -6.72
N THR A 83 12.20 2.27 -5.51
CA THR A 83 12.21 0.87 -5.05
C THR A 83 10.94 0.09 -5.36
N ASP A 84 9.93 0.66 -6.03
CA ASP A 84 8.60 0.05 -6.22
C ASP A 84 8.63 -1.41 -6.69
N ALA A 85 9.53 -1.77 -7.62
CA ALA A 85 9.67 -3.16 -8.10
C ALA A 85 10.38 -4.10 -7.13
N ARG A 86 11.38 -3.60 -6.39
CA ARG A 86 12.13 -4.36 -5.40
C ARG A 86 11.28 -4.57 -4.15
N ASP A 87 10.55 -3.54 -3.74
CA ASP A 87 9.61 -3.57 -2.62
C ASP A 87 8.46 -4.54 -2.92
N ALA A 88 7.87 -4.47 -4.12
CA ALA A 88 6.84 -5.42 -4.53
C ALA A 88 7.35 -6.88 -4.55
N LEU A 89 8.57 -7.12 -5.04
CA LEU A 89 9.16 -8.46 -5.02
C LEU A 89 9.47 -8.93 -3.59
N HIS A 90 9.96 -8.04 -2.73
CA HIS A 90 10.25 -8.36 -1.34
C HIS A 90 8.98 -8.74 -0.58
N LEU A 91 7.89 -7.99 -0.77
CA LEU A 91 6.58 -8.32 -0.24
C LEU A 91 6.07 -9.68 -0.73
N ALA A 92 6.18 -9.97 -2.03
CA ALA A 92 5.79 -11.26 -2.58
C ALA A 92 6.57 -12.43 -1.95
N ARG A 93 7.87 -12.24 -1.67
CA ARG A 93 8.70 -13.26 -0.98
C ARG A 93 8.28 -13.46 0.47
N LEU A 94 8.07 -12.37 1.22
CA LEU A 94 7.62 -12.46 2.61
C LEU A 94 6.25 -13.14 2.70
N LEU A 95 5.33 -12.82 1.79
CA LEU A 95 4.02 -13.46 1.70
C LEU A 95 4.14 -14.97 1.48
N ARG A 96 4.97 -15.38 0.52
CA ARG A 96 5.25 -16.80 0.23
C ARG A 96 5.84 -17.55 1.42
N LEU A 97 6.70 -16.89 2.20
CA LEU A 97 7.31 -17.48 3.40
C LEU A 97 6.39 -17.44 4.63
N GLY A 98 5.23 -16.77 4.55
CA GLY A 98 4.37 -16.53 5.70
C GLY A 98 4.96 -15.55 6.72
N GLU A 99 6.01 -14.80 6.35
CA GLU A 99 6.73 -13.86 7.21
C GLU A 99 6.13 -12.44 7.16
N ILE A 100 4.80 -12.35 7.03
CA ILE A 100 4.06 -11.09 6.98
C ILE A 100 3.34 -10.85 8.30
N VAL A 101 3.51 -9.64 8.86
CA VAL A 101 2.70 -9.16 9.98
C VAL A 101 1.56 -8.30 9.44
N GLU A 102 0.38 -8.91 9.37
CA GLU A 102 -0.85 -8.25 8.93
C GLU A 102 -1.25 -7.09 9.86
N VAL A 103 -1.91 -6.09 9.29
CA VAL A 103 -2.66 -5.08 10.03
C VAL A 103 -4.15 -5.26 9.84
N SER A 104 -4.90 -5.02 10.90
CA SER A 104 -6.36 -5.02 10.83
C SER A 104 -6.84 -3.89 9.92
N VAL A 105 -7.67 -4.26 8.95
CA VAL A 105 -8.33 -3.32 8.05
C VAL A 105 -9.50 -2.65 8.78
N PRO A 106 -9.46 -1.33 9.01
CA PRO A 106 -10.58 -0.62 9.63
C PRO A 106 -11.84 -0.63 8.75
N SER A 107 -13.00 -0.54 9.39
CA SER A 107 -14.25 -0.28 8.69
C SER A 107 -14.20 1.08 7.97
N VAL A 108 -15.11 1.28 7.02
CA VAL A 108 -15.20 2.54 6.26
C VAL A 108 -15.44 3.72 7.20
N GLU A 109 -16.26 3.54 8.23
CA GLU A 109 -16.58 4.54 9.23
C GLU A 109 -15.35 4.87 10.11
N GLN A 110 -14.58 3.84 10.48
CA GLN A 110 -13.35 4.01 11.26
C GLN A 110 -12.26 4.72 10.46
N GLU A 111 -12.16 4.44 9.15
CA GLU A 111 -11.25 5.12 8.23
C GLU A 111 -11.65 6.60 8.06
N ALA A 112 -12.91 6.88 7.79
CA ALA A 112 -13.43 8.26 7.68
C ALA A 112 -13.21 9.07 8.97
N ALA A 113 -13.42 8.45 10.13
CA ALA A 113 -13.15 9.09 11.42
C ALA A 113 -11.65 9.40 11.61
N ARG A 114 -10.76 8.50 11.19
CA ARG A 114 -9.30 8.71 11.26
C ARG A 114 -8.84 9.81 10.30
N ASP A 115 -9.40 9.85 9.10
CA ASP A 115 -9.04 10.86 8.11
C ASP A 115 -9.53 12.25 8.52
N LEU A 116 -10.70 12.34 9.17
CA LEU A 116 -11.17 13.58 9.79
C LEU A 116 -10.22 14.08 10.90
N VAL A 117 -9.72 13.17 11.74
CA VAL A 117 -8.74 13.51 12.79
C VAL A 117 -7.41 13.95 12.17
N ARG A 118 -6.90 13.25 11.15
CA ARG A 118 -5.68 13.65 10.43
C ARG A 118 -5.84 15.03 9.80
N ALA A 119 -6.92 15.27 9.06
CA ALA A 119 -7.20 16.56 8.43
C ALA A 119 -7.28 17.70 9.46
N ARG A 120 -7.86 17.44 10.65
CA ARG A 120 -7.90 18.40 11.75
C ARG A 120 -6.51 18.71 12.31
N GLU A 121 -5.69 17.69 12.53
CA GLU A 121 -4.34 17.87 13.07
C GLU A 121 -3.40 18.53 12.04
N ASP A 122 -3.53 18.22 10.75
CA ASP A 122 -2.79 18.89 9.66
C ASP A 122 -3.16 20.38 9.57
N ALA A 123 -4.46 20.71 9.67
CA ALA A 123 -4.92 22.10 9.71
C ALA A 123 -4.38 22.86 10.93
N ARG A 124 -4.28 22.20 12.09
CA ARG A 124 -3.68 22.76 13.29
C ARG A 124 -2.16 22.95 13.14
N GLY A 125 -1.47 21.96 12.59
CA GLY A 125 -0.03 22.02 12.33
C GLY A 125 0.34 23.18 11.40
N GLY A 126 -0.43 23.36 10.31
CA GLY A 126 -0.26 24.48 9.40
C GLY A 126 -0.44 25.84 10.09
N ILE A 127 -1.48 26.00 10.93
CA ILE A 127 -1.70 27.26 11.66
C ILE A 127 -0.52 27.58 12.60
N VAL A 128 0.04 26.59 13.29
CA VAL A 128 1.19 26.79 14.19
C VAL A 128 2.46 27.15 13.43
N GLU A 129 2.67 26.57 12.25
CA GLU A 129 3.79 26.90 11.37
C GLU A 129 3.71 28.34 10.85
N TRP A 130 2.53 28.77 10.37
CA TRP A 130 2.29 30.14 9.92
C TRP A 130 2.50 31.18 11.02
N LEU A 131 2.08 30.89 12.26
CA LEU A 131 2.27 31.79 13.39
C LEU A 131 3.75 31.94 13.79
N LYS A 132 4.55 30.87 13.66
CA LYS A 132 6.01 30.94 13.90
C LYS A 132 6.71 31.76 12.82
N LEU A 133 6.38 31.54 11.55
CA LEU A 133 6.90 32.31 10.43
C LEU A 133 6.60 33.82 10.56
N LEU A 134 5.39 34.18 11.00
CA LEU A 134 5.02 35.58 11.25
C LEU A 134 5.72 36.18 12.49
N GLY A 135 6.09 35.35 13.47
CA GLY A 135 6.84 35.75 14.66
C GLY A 135 8.34 35.99 14.40
N ASP A 136 8.94 35.20 13.52
CA ASP A 136 10.37 35.28 13.14
C ASP A 136 10.67 36.42 12.14
N MET A 137 9.63 37.05 11.57
CA MET A 137 9.73 38.19 10.65
C MET A 137 9.77 39.57 11.36
N ARG A 138 9.97 39.60 12.67
CA ARG A 138 9.91 40.82 13.49
C ARG A 138 11.22 41.16 14.18
#